data_AF-Q482W5-F1
#
_entry.id   AF-Q482W5-F1
#
_cell.length_a   1.000
_cell.length_b   1.000
_cell.length_c   1.000
_cell.angle_alpha   90.00
_cell.angle_beta   90.00
_cell.angle_gamma   90.00
#
_symmetry.space_group_name_H-M   'P 1'
#
loop_
_entity.id
_entity.type
_entity.pdbx_description
1 polymer ?
#
loop_
_entity_poly.entity_id
_entity_poly.type
_entity_poly.pdbx_seq_one_letter_code
_entity_poly.pdbx_strand_id
1 'polypeptide(L)'
;MSPLKVDDYYRILILSIKNTLYFIVPLTVLMFFIEIGFELNEGGSITLFFTPEFIINFIFHELMLSLYFVVFLLNFAFHLILLKTRK
;
A
#
# COMPACT_ATOMS: atom_id res chain seq x y z
N MET A 1 27.79 17.43 -0.10
CA MET A 1 27.08 16.18 0.23
C MET A 1 28.00 15.02 -0.12
N SER A 2 28.40 14.15 0.80
CA SER A 2 29.23 12.99 0.43
C SER A 2 28.38 11.99 -0.38
N PRO A 3 28.88 11.43 -1.49
CA PRO A 3 28.14 10.50 -2.32
C PRO A 3 27.64 9.26 -1.54
N LEU A 4 28.41 8.82 -0.53
CA LEU A 4 28.03 7.78 0.43
C LEU A 4 26.72 8.05 1.18
N LYS A 5 26.42 9.31 1.54
CA LYS A 5 25.16 9.64 2.23
C LYS A 5 23.97 9.59 1.30
N VAL A 6 24.15 9.91 0.02
CA VAL A 6 23.07 9.95 -0.97
C VAL A 6 22.61 8.53 -1.32
N ASP A 7 23.55 7.60 -1.47
CA ASP A 7 23.27 6.18 -1.75
C ASP A 7 22.45 5.51 -0.62
N ASP A 8 22.79 5.81 0.63
CA ASP A 8 22.01 5.33 1.79
C ASP A 8 20.55 5.82 1.77
N TYR A 9 20.29 7.08 1.39
CA TYR A 9 18.93 7.61 1.28
C TYR A 9 18.11 6.93 0.17
N TYR A 10 18.71 6.70 -1.01
CA TYR A 10 18.04 5.97 -2.07
C TYR A 10 17.70 4.53 -1.66
N ARG A 11 18.63 3.86 -0.97
CA ARG A 11 18.40 2.52 -0.45
C ARG A 11 17.26 2.46 0.55
N ILE A 12 17.16 3.44 1.44
CA ILE A 12 16.04 3.57 2.40
C ILE A 12 14.72 3.79 1.69
N LEU A 13 14.71 4.65 0.67
CA LEU A 13 13.53 4.97 -0.11
C LEU A 13 13.01 3.71 -0.84
N ILE A 14 13.90 2.98 -1.52
CA ILE A 14 13.55 1.71 -2.19
C ILE A 14 13.02 0.68 -1.19
N LEU A 15 13.67 0.53 -0.03
CA LEU A 15 13.23 -0.41 1.00
C LEU A 15 11.85 -0.02 1.55
N SER A 16 11.60 1.27 1.74
CA SER A 16 10.32 1.79 2.21
C SER A 16 9.20 1.54 1.19
N ILE A 17 9.46 1.76 -0.11
CA ILE A 17 8.52 1.42 -1.18
C ILE A 17 8.21 -0.07 -1.17
N LYS A 18 9.24 -0.92 -1.09
CA LYS A 18 9.07 -2.37 -1.10
C LYS A 18 8.20 -2.84 0.08
N ASN A 19 8.50 -2.40 1.28
CA ASN A 19 7.73 -2.76 2.49
C ASN A 19 6.30 -2.24 2.42
N THR A 20 6.12 -1.03 1.89
CA THR A 20 4.80 -0.45 1.67
C THR A 20 3.97 -1.30 0.73
N LEU A 21 4.54 -1.75 -0.40
CA LEU A 21 3.86 -2.66 -1.32
C LEU A 21 3.51 -4.01 -0.66
N TYR A 22 4.42 -4.56 0.15
CA TYR A 22 4.15 -5.79 0.92
C TYR A 22 2.99 -5.66 1.90
N PHE A 23 2.71 -4.46 2.41
CA PHE A 23 1.58 -4.22 3.30
C PHE A 23 0.30 -3.86 2.54
N ILE A 24 0.43 -3.05 1.49
CA ILE A 24 -0.68 -2.62 0.65
C ILE A 24 -1.33 -3.81 -0.06
N VAL A 25 -0.55 -4.69 -0.69
CA VAL A 25 -1.10 -5.77 -1.52
C VAL A 25 -2.04 -6.69 -0.71
N PRO A 26 -1.66 -7.21 0.48
CA PRO A 26 -2.58 -7.97 1.32
C PRO A 26 -3.81 -7.18 1.77
N LEU A 27 -3.65 -5.88 2.06
CA LEU A 27 -4.74 -5.03 2.54
C LEU A 27 -5.78 -4.76 1.45
N THR A 28 -5.32 -4.51 0.22
CA THR A 28 -6.15 -4.40 -0.98
C THR A 28 -6.89 -5.70 -1.26
N VAL A 29 -6.21 -6.84 -1.17
CA VAL A 29 -6.82 -8.16 -1.34
C VAL A 29 -7.87 -8.44 -0.25
N LEU A 30 -7.59 -8.08 1.01
CA LEU A 30 -8.54 -8.23 2.11
C LEU A 30 -9.80 -7.40 1.88
N MET A 31 -9.65 -6.12 1.53
CA MET A 31 -10.80 -5.25 1.24
C MET A 31 -11.63 -5.76 0.07
N PHE A 32 -10.98 -6.29 -0.97
CA PHE A 32 -11.66 -6.91 -2.11
C PHE A 32 -12.51 -8.11 -1.68
N PHE A 33 -11.98 -8.99 -0.83
CA PHE A 33 -12.75 -10.11 -0.28
C PHE A 33 -13.90 -9.67 0.63
N ILE A 34 -13.72 -8.59 1.40
CA ILE A 34 -14.77 -8.02 2.23
C ILE A 34 -15.93 -7.52 1.36
N GLU A 35 -15.65 -6.78 0.29
CA GLU A 35 -16.68 -6.28 -0.63
C GLU A 35 -17.42 -7.44 -1.33
N ILE A 36 -16.69 -8.47 -1.78
CA ILE A 36 -17.32 -9.69 -2.31
C ILE A 36 -18.24 -10.34 -1.25
N GLY A 37 -17.80 -10.39 0.00
CA GLY A 37 -18.58 -10.95 1.10
C GLY A 37 -19.88 -10.19 1.36
N PHE A 38 -19.84 -8.86 1.30
CA PHE A 38 -21.03 -8.01 1.42
C PHE A 38 -21.99 -8.22 0.25
N GLU A 39 -21.50 -8.21 -1.00
CA GLU A 39 -22.36 -8.42 -2.17
C GLU A 39 -23.05 -9.79 -2.14
N LEU A 40 -22.30 -10.84 -1.80
CA LEU A 40 -22.85 -12.19 -1.68
C LEU A 40 -23.92 -12.28 -0.58
N ASN A 41 -23.72 -11.58 0.53
CA ASN A 41 -24.68 -11.52 1.63
C ASN A 41 -25.98 -10.79 1.23
N GLU A 42 -25.90 -9.83 0.30
CA GLU A 42 -27.05 -9.13 -0.27
C GLU A 42 -27.71 -9.90 -1.43
N GLY A 43 -27.19 -11.09 -1.78
CA GLY A 43 -27.71 -11.93 -2.86
C GLY A 43 -27.28 -11.48 -4.27
N GLY A 44 -26.25 -10.62 -4.35
CA GLY A 44 -25.67 -10.14 -5.59
C GLY A 44 -24.70 -11.14 -6.24
N SER A 45 -24.07 -10.70 -7.33
CA SER A 45 -23.20 -11.56 -8.15
C SER A 45 -21.74 -11.16 -8.05
N ILE A 46 -20.85 -12.15 -7.87
CA ILE A 46 -19.40 -11.96 -7.86
C ILE A 46 -18.84 -11.49 -9.20
N THR A 47 -19.59 -11.66 -10.30
CA THR A 47 -19.12 -11.34 -11.66
C THR A 47 -18.79 -9.86 -11.84
N LEU A 48 -19.42 -8.97 -11.04
CA LEU A 48 -19.21 -7.53 -11.10
C LEU A 48 -17.78 -7.13 -10.64
N PHE A 49 -17.18 -7.90 -9.74
CA PHE A 49 -15.86 -7.64 -9.15
C PHE A 49 -14.68 -7.98 -10.06
N PHE A 50 -14.90 -8.81 -11.09
CA PHE A 50 -13.85 -9.25 -12.00
C PHE A 50 -13.81 -8.44 -13.30
N THR A 51 -14.53 -7.32 -13.36
CA THR A 51 -14.47 -6.40 -14.50
C THR A 51 -13.23 -5.51 -14.42
N PRO A 52 -12.58 -5.19 -15.56
CA PRO A 52 -11.44 -4.28 -15.55
C PRO A 52 -11.77 -2.91 -14.95
N GLU A 53 -12.97 -2.39 -15.22
CA GLU A 53 -13.45 -1.11 -14.67
C GLU A 53 -13.55 -1.15 -13.15
N PHE A 54 -14.11 -2.22 -12.58
CA PHE A 54 -14.18 -2.38 -11.15
C PHE A 54 -12.78 -2.45 -10.51
N ILE A 55 -11.87 -3.27 -11.07
CA ILE A 55 -10.52 -3.43 -10.52
C ILE A 55 -9.76 -2.11 -10.56
N ILE A 56 -9.86 -1.35 -11.66
CA ILE A 56 -9.23 -0.03 -11.79
C ILE A 56 -9.83 0.93 -10.75
N ASN A 57 -11.16 1.04 -10.69
CA ASN A 57 -11.82 1.93 -9.74
C ASN A 57 -11.50 1.57 -8.28
N PHE A 58 -11.42 0.28 -7.97
CA PHE A 58 -11.09 -0.22 -6.64
C PHE A 58 -9.64 0.13 -6.25
N ILE A 59 -8.67 -0.11 -7.14
CA ILE A 59 -7.24 0.20 -6.88
C ILE A 59 -7.01 1.70 -6.73
N PHE A 60 -7.66 2.51 -7.56
CA PHE A 60 -7.51 3.98 -7.57
C PHE A 60 -8.57 4.69 -6.73
N HIS A 61 -9.33 3.95 -5.93
CA HIS A 61 -10.34 4.53 -5.04
C HIS A 61 -9.67 5.48 -4.04
N GLU A 62 -10.28 6.64 -3.78
CA GLU A 62 -9.69 7.70 -2.94
C GLU A 62 -9.31 7.20 -1.54
N LEU A 63 -10.14 6.31 -0.96
CA LEU A 63 -9.86 5.67 0.32
C LEU A 63 -8.63 4.77 0.26
N MET A 64 -8.47 4.00 -0.82
CA MET A 64 -7.34 3.09 -1.02
C MET A 64 -6.05 3.87 -1.19
N LEU A 65 -6.07 4.90 -2.03
CA LEU A 65 -4.92 5.79 -2.23
C LEU A 65 -4.50 6.47 -0.92
N SER A 66 -5.47 6.91 -0.11
CA SER A 66 -5.20 7.50 1.22
C SER A 66 -4.53 6.50 2.16
N LEU A 67 -5.02 5.25 2.21
CA LEU A 67 -4.42 4.19 3.02
C LEU A 67 -3.00 3.86 2.55
N TYR A 68 -2.79 3.75 1.25
CA TYR A 68 -1.47 3.51 0.66
C TYR A 68 -0.47 4.60 1.06
N PHE A 69 -0.90 5.85 1.02
CA PHE A 69 -0.08 7.00 1.38
C PHE A 69 0.26 7.03 2.87
N VAL A 70 -0.69 6.72 3.75
CA VAL A 70 -0.46 6.65 5.21
C VAL A 70 0.55 5.54 5.54
N VAL A 71 0.39 4.34 4.97
CA VAL A 71 1.31 3.22 5.18
C VAL A 71 2.72 3.56 4.68
N PHE A 72 2.82 4.26 3.54
CA PHE A 72 4.09 4.75 3.02
C PHE A 72 4.78 5.70 4.00
N LEU A 73 4.07 6.72 4.48
CA LEU A 73 4.61 7.72 5.40
C LEU A 73 5.08 7.09 6.72
N LEU A 74 4.31 6.14 7.27
CA LEU A 74 4.69 5.42 8.49
C LEU A 74 5.98 4.61 8.29
N ASN A 75 6.07 3.83 7.21
CA ASN A 75 7.28 3.07 6.90
C ASN A 75 8.49 3.98 6.68
N PHE A 76 8.31 5.10 5.98
CA PHE A 76 9.37 6.06 5.71
C PHE A 76 9.85 6.74 7.00
N ALA A 77 8.93 7.20 7.85
CA ALA A 77 9.26 7.79 9.14
C ALA A 77 9.99 6.81 10.06
N PHE A 78 9.55 5.55 10.10
CA PHE A 78 10.18 4.51 10.91
C PHE A 78 11.64 4.26 10.49
N HIS A 79 11.91 4.13 9.19
CA HIS A 79 13.27 3.96 8.68
C HIS A 79 14.16 5.19 8.95
N LEU A 80 13.62 6.40 8.81
CA LEU A 80 14.34 7.64 9.13
C LEU A 80 14.74 7.70 10.61
N ILE A 81 13.81 7.35 11.51
CA ILE A 81 14.09 7.29 12.96
C ILE A 81 15.18 6.25 13.24
N LEU A 82 15.07 5.05 12.66
CA LEU A 82 16.06 3.97 12.83
C LEU A 82 17.48 4.38 12.43
N LEU A 83 17.63 5.12 11.33
CA LEU A 83 18.93 5.66 10.93
C LEU A 83 19.47 6.70 11.90
N LYS A 84 18.60 7.55 12.43
CA LYS A 84 19.00 8.57 13.40
C LYS A 84 19.46 7.94 14.72
N THR A 85 18.86 6.83 15.13
CA THR A 85 19.19 6.10 16.37
C THR A 85 20.40 5.17 16.23
N ARG A 86 20.81 4.80 15.01
CA ARG A 86 22.02 3.99 14.75
C ARG A 86 23.33 4.81 14.71
N LYS A 87 23.28 6.11 14.96
CA LYS A 87 24.44 7.00 15.13
C LYS A 87 24.67 7.32 16.59
#